data_AF-A0AAV1VRM5-F1
#
_entry.id   AF-A0AAV1VRM5-F1
#
_cell.length_a   1.000
_cell.length_b   1.000
_cell.length_c   1.000
_cell.angle_alpha   90.00
_cell.angle_beta   90.00
_cell.angle_gamma   90.00
#
_symmetry.space_group_name_H-M   'P 1'
#
loop_
_entity.id
_entity.type
_entity.pdbx_description
1 polymer ?
#
loop_
_entity_poly.entity_id
_entity_poly.type
_entity_poly.pdbx_seq_one_letter_code
_entity_poly.pdbx_strand_id
1 'polypeptide(L)'
;MTTRNVEKMVSIDAQLRLLAPKKVSEYDALLLGRFLDILQDLHGEDIRQTVQDCYERSAEYEGKHKPEKLEELGNMLTGLDAGDSIVIAKSFPHMLSLANLAEEVQIAYQRRIKLLKKGDFGDENSAITESDFEETFKRLVTELKKSPEEVFDALKNQTVDLILTAHPTQSVRRSLLQKHGRIGIV
;
A
#
# COMPACT_ATOMS: atom_id res chain seq x y z
N MET A 1 16.04 -17.13 -19.91
CA MET A 1 15.76 -15.69 -19.63
C MET A 1 14.79 -15.52 -18.45
N THR A 2 13.80 -16.40 -18.28
CA THR A 2 12.85 -16.42 -17.15
C THR A 2 13.48 -16.65 -15.77
N THR A 3 14.52 -17.48 -15.66
CA THR A 3 15.16 -17.80 -14.37
C THR A 3 15.94 -16.64 -13.73
N ARG A 4 16.63 -15.81 -14.52
CA ARG A 4 17.37 -14.63 -14.02
C ARG A 4 16.45 -13.55 -13.44
N ASN A 5 15.26 -13.36 -14.03
CA ASN A 5 14.29 -12.36 -13.52
C ASN A 5 13.64 -12.84 -12.21
N VAL A 6 13.39 -14.14 -12.07
CA VAL A 6 12.88 -14.72 -10.82
C VAL A 6 13.92 -14.59 -9.70
N GLU A 7 15.20 -14.87 -9.97
CA GLU A 7 16.28 -14.68 -8.97
C GLU A 7 16.44 -13.22 -8.54
N LYS A 8 16.35 -12.25 -9.48
CA LYS A 8 16.37 -10.82 -9.15
C LYS A 8 15.17 -10.38 -8.31
N MET A 9 13.95 -10.85 -8.63
CA MET A 9 12.75 -10.54 -7.84
C MET A 9 12.83 -11.10 -6.41
N VAL A 10 13.35 -12.31 -6.24
CA VAL A 10 13.58 -12.92 -4.92
C VAL A 10 14.62 -12.13 -4.12
N SER A 11 15.64 -11.56 -4.77
CA SER A 11 16.64 -10.70 -4.14
C SER A 11 16.04 -9.37 -3.64
N ILE A 12 15.19 -8.72 -4.46
CA ILE A 12 14.52 -7.46 -4.09
C ILE A 12 13.52 -7.69 -2.95
N ASP A 13 12.70 -8.75 -3.04
CA ASP A 13 11.77 -9.15 -1.98
C ASP A 13 12.50 -9.45 -0.66
N ALA A 14 13.64 -10.16 -0.72
CA ALA A 14 14.46 -10.42 0.46
C ALA A 14 15.04 -9.14 1.08
N GLN A 15 15.54 -8.20 0.27
CA GLN A 15 16.04 -6.90 0.75
C GLN A 15 14.91 -6.05 1.35
N LEU A 16 13.75 -6.00 0.70
CA LEU A 16 12.56 -5.29 1.20
C LEU A 16 12.11 -5.86 2.55
N ARG A 17 12.05 -7.19 2.68
CA ARG A 17 11.70 -7.86 3.95
C ARG A 17 12.75 -7.66 5.04
N LEU A 18 14.03 -7.48 4.70
CA LEU A 18 15.07 -7.12 5.67
C LEU A 18 14.94 -5.66 6.15
N LEU A 19 14.52 -4.75 5.27
CA LEU A 19 14.38 -3.33 5.56
C LEU A 19 13.06 -3.00 6.28
N ALA A 20 11.96 -3.68 5.94
CA ALA A 20 10.64 -3.42 6.51
C ALA A 20 9.79 -4.73 6.65
N PRO A 21 10.18 -5.66 7.52
CA PRO A 21 9.59 -7.03 7.60
C PRO A 21 8.09 -7.08 7.91
N LYS A 22 7.51 -6.00 8.46
CA LYS A 22 6.09 -5.91 8.82
C LYS A 22 5.22 -5.19 7.79
N LYS A 23 5.80 -4.58 6.76
CA LYS A 23 5.09 -3.67 5.83
C LYS A 23 5.10 -4.12 4.38
N VAL A 24 5.88 -5.14 4.01
CA VAL A 24 6.07 -5.52 2.61
C VAL A 24 5.14 -6.68 2.27
N SER A 25 4.14 -6.40 1.43
CA SER A 25 3.33 -7.43 0.80
C SER A 25 4.11 -8.11 -0.34
N GLU A 26 3.81 -9.37 -0.63
CA GLU A 26 4.35 -10.06 -1.81
C GLU A 26 4.02 -9.30 -3.12
N TYR A 27 2.86 -8.63 -3.13
CA TYR A 27 2.44 -7.77 -4.24
C TYR A 27 3.30 -6.50 -4.40
N ASP A 28 3.81 -5.92 -3.30
CA ASP A 28 4.66 -4.73 -3.34
C ASP A 28 5.97 -5.01 -4.07
N ALA A 29 6.64 -6.11 -3.69
CA ALA A 29 7.90 -6.51 -4.30
C ALA A 29 7.74 -6.80 -5.80
N LEU A 30 6.61 -7.41 -6.18
CA LEU A 30 6.30 -7.72 -7.58
C LEU A 30 6.07 -6.45 -8.40
N LEU A 31 5.25 -5.51 -7.92
CA LEU A 31 4.98 -4.26 -8.63
C LEU A 31 6.21 -3.38 -8.72
N LEU A 32 7.02 -3.31 -7.65
CA LEU A 32 8.27 -2.56 -7.65
C LEU A 32 9.27 -3.14 -8.65
N GLY A 33 9.44 -4.48 -8.66
CA GLY A 33 10.31 -5.15 -9.62
C GLY A 33 9.91 -4.85 -11.07
N ARG A 34 8.60 -4.92 -11.37
CA ARG A 34 8.07 -4.56 -12.70
C ARG A 34 8.31 -3.10 -13.05
N PHE A 35 8.16 -2.19 -12.09
CA PHE A 35 8.42 -0.78 -12.31
C PHE A 35 9.90 -0.53 -12.67
N LEU A 36 10.84 -1.15 -11.95
CA LEU A 36 12.28 -1.01 -12.22
C LEU A 36 12.67 -1.60 -13.57
N ASP A 37 12.06 -2.72 -13.99
CA ASP A 37 12.30 -3.28 -15.32
C ASP A 37 11.81 -2.33 -16.43
N ILE A 38 10.62 -1.72 -16.27
CA ILE A 38 10.12 -0.70 -17.22
C ILE A 38 11.01 0.54 -17.23
N LEU A 39 11.49 0.97 -16.06
CA LEU A 39 12.39 2.11 -15.94
C LEU A 39 13.70 1.86 -16.70
N GLN A 40 14.25 0.65 -16.58
CA GLN A 40 15.43 0.22 -17.34
C GLN A 40 15.18 0.24 -18.85
N ASP A 41 14.05 -0.31 -19.29
CA ASP A 41 13.73 -0.39 -20.72
C ASP A 41 13.56 1.01 -21.37
N LEU A 42 13.11 2.01 -20.60
CA LEU A 42 12.85 3.37 -21.09
C LEU A 42 14.04 4.32 -20.93
N HIS A 43 14.78 4.21 -19.83
CA HIS A 43 15.79 5.20 -19.42
C HIS A 43 17.19 4.61 -19.23
N GLY A 44 17.36 3.29 -19.39
CA GLY A 44 18.64 2.61 -19.25
C GLY A 44 18.95 2.12 -17.83
N GLU A 45 20.00 1.32 -17.72
CA GLU A 45 20.42 0.68 -16.46
C GLU A 45 20.91 1.70 -15.43
N ASP A 46 21.57 2.79 -15.87
CA ASP A 46 22.15 3.79 -14.96
C ASP A 46 21.06 4.48 -14.13
N ILE A 47 19.93 4.84 -14.75
CA ILE A 47 18.77 5.43 -14.07
C ILE A 47 18.08 4.41 -13.17
N ARG A 48 17.93 3.16 -13.65
CA ARG A 48 17.39 2.06 -12.83
C ARG A 48 18.20 1.91 -11.54
N GLN A 49 19.52 1.84 -11.66
CA GLN A 49 20.42 1.67 -10.53
C GLN A 49 20.35 2.88 -9.59
N THR A 50 20.34 4.09 -10.13
CA THR A 50 20.25 5.33 -9.33
C THR A 50 18.95 5.39 -8.51
N VAL A 51 17.81 5.04 -9.11
CA VAL A 51 16.52 4.97 -8.39
C VAL A 51 16.56 3.88 -7.31
N GLN A 52 17.14 2.71 -7.61
CA GLN A 52 17.27 1.63 -6.64
C GLN A 52 18.16 2.03 -5.46
N ASP A 53 19.32 2.65 -5.71
CA ASP A 53 20.25 3.11 -4.68
C ASP A 53 19.60 4.16 -3.77
N CYS A 54 18.86 5.12 -4.36
CA CYS A 54 18.10 6.11 -3.60
C CYS A 54 17.04 5.45 -2.72
N TYR A 55 16.35 4.43 -3.24
CA TYR A 55 15.35 3.66 -2.49
C TYR A 55 15.97 2.89 -1.32
N GLU A 56 17.08 2.19 -1.54
CA GLU A 56 17.79 1.43 -0.51
C GLU A 56 18.32 2.34 0.61
N ARG A 57 18.91 3.49 0.26
CA ARG A 57 19.39 4.48 1.24
C ARG A 57 18.25 5.11 2.04
N SER A 58 17.11 5.37 1.40
CA SER A 58 15.91 5.86 2.08
C SER A 58 15.37 4.83 3.08
N ALA A 59 15.38 3.55 2.72
CA ALA A 59 14.96 2.46 3.60
C ALA A 59 15.95 2.23 4.76
N GLU A 60 17.26 2.33 4.52
CA GLU A 60 18.28 2.30 5.58
C GLU A 60 18.09 3.46 6.58
N TYR A 61 17.76 4.65 6.07
CA TYR A 61 17.45 5.81 6.89
C TYR A 61 16.21 5.56 7.76
N GLU A 62 15.13 5.02 7.20
CA GLU A 62 13.92 4.70 7.97
C GLU A 62 14.18 3.67 9.08
N GLY A 63 15.07 2.70 8.83
CA GLY A 63 15.40 1.67 9.82
C GLY A 63 16.27 2.16 10.99
N LYS A 64 17.15 3.14 10.77
CA LYS A 64 18.17 3.57 11.76
C LYS A 64 18.04 5.03 12.19
N HIS A 65 17.29 5.85 11.45
CA HIS A 65 17.14 7.31 11.59
C HIS A 65 18.46 8.06 11.78
N LYS A 66 19.53 7.62 11.10
CA LYS A 66 20.85 8.26 11.16
C LYS A 66 20.93 9.45 10.20
N PRO A 67 21.26 10.66 10.68
CA PRO A 67 21.41 11.85 9.83
C PRO A 67 22.41 11.66 8.69
N GLU A 68 23.49 10.92 8.93
CA GLU A 68 24.54 10.58 7.94
C GLU A 68 23.95 9.95 6.67
N LYS A 69 22.92 9.09 6.81
CA LYS A 69 22.26 8.44 5.67
C LYS A 69 21.40 9.39 4.85
N LEU A 70 20.81 10.38 5.52
CA LEU A 70 20.08 11.44 4.83
C LEU A 70 21.04 12.36 4.08
N GLU A 71 22.22 12.63 4.62
CA GLU A 71 23.26 13.40 3.97
C GLU A 71 23.85 12.67 2.75
N GLU A 72 24.12 11.37 2.86
CA GLU A 72 24.52 10.51 1.73
C GLU A 72 23.48 10.58 0.59
N LEU A 73 22.19 10.45 0.91
CA LEU A 73 21.10 10.57 -0.06
C LEU A 73 21.04 11.98 -0.68
N GLY A 74 21.19 13.03 0.13
CA GLY A 74 21.21 14.41 -0.35
C GLY A 74 22.38 14.70 -1.31
N ASN A 75 23.56 14.17 -1.01
CA ASN A 75 24.73 14.31 -1.88
C ASN A 75 24.54 13.58 -3.20
N MET A 76 23.89 12.41 -3.18
CA MET A 76 23.54 11.68 -4.40
C MET A 76 22.55 12.48 -5.27
N LEU A 77 21.50 13.02 -4.66
CA LEU A 77 20.46 13.77 -5.38
C LEU A 77 20.96 15.10 -5.94
N THR A 78 21.88 15.77 -5.26
CA THR A 78 22.46 17.06 -5.72
C THR A 78 23.50 16.89 -6.83
N GLY A 79 24.04 15.69 -7.01
CA GLY A 79 24.99 15.35 -8.08
C GLY A 79 24.34 15.04 -9.44
N LEU A 80 23.01 14.92 -9.51
CA LEU A 80 22.27 14.58 -10.72
C LEU A 80 22.13 15.79 -11.64
N ASP A 81 22.16 15.57 -12.96
CA ASP A 81 21.76 16.61 -13.89
C ASP A 81 20.23 16.83 -13.86
N ALA A 82 19.77 17.88 -14.52
CA ALA A 82 18.37 18.27 -14.49
C ALA A 82 17.43 17.22 -15.13
N GLY A 83 17.88 16.52 -16.18
CA GLY A 83 17.12 15.46 -16.83
C GLY A 83 16.90 14.27 -15.90
N ASP A 84 18.00 13.77 -15.33
CA ASP A 84 17.98 12.63 -14.41
C ASP A 84 17.20 12.94 -13.13
N SER A 85 17.37 14.14 -12.60
CA SER A 85 16.62 14.64 -11.44
C SER A 85 15.11 14.56 -11.66
N ILE A 86 14.62 14.92 -12.85
CA ILE A 86 13.19 14.88 -13.17
C ILE A 86 12.69 13.43 -13.22
N VAL A 87 13.46 12.52 -13.83
CA VAL A 87 13.07 11.12 -13.95
C VAL A 87 13.03 10.47 -12.56
N ILE A 88 14.07 10.66 -11.75
CA ILE A 88 14.15 10.10 -10.39
C ILE A 88 13.05 10.67 -9.50
N ALA A 89 12.83 11.98 -9.51
CA ALA A 89 11.77 12.61 -8.73
C ALA A 89 10.36 12.14 -9.12
N LYS A 90 10.14 11.75 -10.39
CA LYS A 90 8.86 11.18 -10.86
C LYS A 90 8.72 9.70 -10.50
N SER A 91 9.82 8.96 -10.41
CA SER A 91 9.79 7.54 -10.07
C SER A 91 9.22 7.29 -8.67
N PHE A 92 9.59 8.09 -7.68
CA PHE A 92 9.12 7.90 -6.30
C PHE A 92 7.59 8.02 -6.11
N PRO A 93 6.91 9.06 -6.65
CA PRO A 93 5.45 9.12 -6.62
C PRO A 93 4.77 7.94 -7.34
N HIS A 94 5.36 7.45 -8.43
CA HIS A 94 4.84 6.26 -9.13
C HIS A 94 5.01 5.00 -8.29
N MET A 95 6.18 4.79 -7.69
CA MET A 95 6.45 3.67 -6.78
C MET A 95 5.51 3.72 -5.56
N LEU A 96 5.30 4.90 -4.97
CA LEU A 96 4.35 5.07 -3.85
C LEU A 96 2.91 4.74 -4.28
N SER A 97 2.50 5.17 -5.48
CA SER A 97 1.16 4.84 -6.00
C SER A 97 0.97 3.34 -6.21
N LEU A 98 2.03 2.64 -6.64
CA LEU A 98 2.01 1.17 -6.78
C LEU A 98 1.98 0.46 -5.43
N ALA A 99 2.71 0.96 -4.43
CA ALA A 99 2.66 0.42 -3.07
C ALA A 99 1.27 0.58 -2.45
N ASN A 100 0.66 1.76 -2.60
CA ASN A 100 -0.72 1.98 -2.14
C ASN A 100 -1.70 1.02 -2.83
N LEU A 101 -1.52 0.77 -4.13
CA LEU A 101 -2.37 -0.18 -4.85
C LEU A 101 -2.18 -1.62 -4.36
N ALA A 102 -0.95 -2.04 -4.10
CA ALA A 102 -0.68 -3.36 -3.53
C ALA A 102 -1.29 -3.50 -2.13
N GLU A 103 -1.24 -2.46 -1.29
CA GLU A 103 -1.92 -2.42 0.01
C GLU A 103 -3.44 -2.51 -0.14
N GLU A 104 -4.04 -1.76 -1.07
CA GLU A 104 -5.48 -1.83 -1.37
C GLU A 104 -5.92 -3.25 -1.75
N VAL A 105 -5.18 -3.90 -2.66
CA VAL A 105 -5.43 -5.29 -3.07
C VAL A 105 -5.26 -6.24 -1.89
N GLN A 106 -4.18 -6.07 -1.12
CA GLN A 106 -3.93 -6.90 0.06
C GLN A 106 -5.09 -6.81 1.05
N ILE A 107 -5.55 -5.61 1.40
CA ILE A 107 -6.68 -5.40 2.31
C ILE A 107 -7.97 -5.99 1.73
N ALA A 108 -8.23 -5.80 0.43
CA ALA A 108 -9.44 -6.29 -0.22
C ALA A 108 -9.54 -7.83 -0.24
N TYR A 109 -8.42 -8.53 -0.42
CA TYR A 109 -8.38 -10.00 -0.48
C TYR A 109 -7.92 -10.68 0.82
N GLN A 110 -7.59 -9.91 1.86
CA GLN A 110 -7.18 -10.46 3.14
C GLN A 110 -8.32 -11.27 3.77
N ARG A 111 -8.01 -12.52 4.12
CA ARG A 111 -8.97 -13.38 4.83
C ARG A 111 -9.18 -12.86 6.25
N ARG A 112 -10.44 -12.67 6.65
CA ARG A 112 -10.81 -12.39 8.05
C ARG A 112 -10.53 -13.61 8.92
N ILE A 113 -9.63 -13.47 9.90
CA ILE A 113 -9.28 -14.54 10.84
C ILE A 113 -10.03 -14.30 12.14
N LYS A 114 -11.13 -15.03 12.36
CA LYS A 114 -11.99 -14.87 13.55
C LYS A 114 -11.26 -15.09 14.87
N LEU A 115 -10.15 -15.84 14.88
CA LEU A 115 -9.32 -16.09 16.06
C LEU A 115 -8.56 -14.85 16.56
N LEU A 116 -8.46 -13.78 15.77
CA LEU A 116 -7.80 -12.54 16.17
C LEU A 116 -8.72 -11.64 17.03
N LYS A 117 -10.02 -11.91 17.06
CA LYS A 117 -11.01 -11.15 17.83
C LYS A 117 -10.88 -11.47 19.32
N LYS A 118 -10.82 -10.43 20.15
CA LYS A 118 -10.79 -10.55 21.61
C LYS A 118 -12.18 -10.63 22.23
N GLY A 119 -13.22 -10.28 21.47
CA GLY A 119 -14.61 -10.24 21.91
C GLY A 119 -14.97 -8.98 22.69
N ASP A 120 -14.16 -7.93 22.59
CA ASP A 120 -14.40 -6.63 23.22
C ASP A 120 -14.59 -5.50 22.19
N PHE A 121 -14.90 -4.29 22.64
CA PHE A 121 -15.07 -3.13 21.76
C PHE A 121 -13.78 -2.72 21.03
N GLY A 122 -12.61 -3.18 21.49
CA GLY A 122 -11.34 -2.92 20.84
C GLY A 122 -11.23 -3.56 19.45
N ASP A 123 -12.01 -4.61 19.20
CA ASP A 123 -12.06 -5.29 17.90
C ASP A 123 -12.63 -4.41 16.79
N GLU A 124 -13.48 -3.42 17.09
CA GLU A 124 -14.09 -2.52 16.09
C GLU A 124 -13.12 -1.43 15.58
N ASN A 125 -11.92 -1.32 16.16
CA ASN A 125 -10.92 -0.31 15.75
C ASN A 125 -10.07 -0.74 14.55
N SER A 126 -10.27 -1.95 14.02
CA SER A 126 -9.53 -2.46 12.88
C SER A 126 -10.43 -3.22 11.93
N ALA A 127 -10.33 -2.94 10.63
CA ALA A 127 -11.06 -3.66 9.59
C ALA A 127 -10.79 -5.18 9.59
N ILE A 128 -9.69 -5.63 10.21
CA ILE A 128 -9.33 -7.04 10.33
C ILE A 128 -10.21 -7.75 11.38
N THR A 129 -10.62 -7.04 12.43
CA THR A 129 -11.32 -7.57 13.59
C THR A 129 -12.75 -7.05 13.75
N GLU A 130 -13.13 -6.01 13.01
CA GLU A 130 -14.47 -5.41 13.06
C GLU A 130 -15.58 -6.45 12.78
N SER A 131 -16.74 -6.23 13.37
CA SER A 131 -17.91 -7.06 13.16
C SER A 131 -18.50 -6.80 11.76
N ASP A 132 -18.80 -7.87 11.00
CA ASP A 132 -19.70 -7.70 9.85
C ASP A 132 -21.15 -7.49 10.30
N PHE A 133 -22.03 -7.15 9.35
CA PHE A 133 -23.45 -6.95 9.63
C PHE A 133 -24.11 -8.13 10.34
N GLU A 134 -23.75 -9.38 10.00
CA GLU A 134 -24.35 -10.56 10.62
C GLU A 134 -23.89 -10.72 12.07
N GLU A 135 -22.60 -10.52 12.33
CA GLU A 135 -22.02 -10.52 13.67
C GLU A 135 -22.60 -9.40 14.53
N THR A 136 -22.77 -8.20 13.97
CA THR A 136 -23.45 -7.09 14.63
C THR A 136 -24.89 -7.46 14.99
N PHE A 137 -25.67 -7.99 14.04
CA PHE A 137 -27.06 -8.39 14.31
C PHE A 137 -27.15 -9.49 15.36
N LYS A 138 -26.25 -10.48 15.31
CA LYS A 138 -26.16 -11.53 16.34
C LYS A 138 -25.92 -10.91 17.71
N ARG A 139 -24.92 -10.04 17.86
CA ARG A 139 -24.63 -9.35 19.14
C ARG A 139 -25.83 -8.53 19.65
N LEU A 140 -26.52 -7.82 18.76
CA LEU A 140 -27.72 -7.05 19.13
C LEU A 140 -28.82 -7.95 19.72
N VAL A 141 -29.04 -9.13 19.13
CA VAL A 141 -30.08 -10.07 19.57
C VAL A 141 -29.64 -10.88 20.79
N THR A 142 -28.42 -11.40 20.81
CA THR A 142 -27.95 -12.34 21.84
C THR A 142 -27.39 -11.65 23.08
N GLU A 143 -26.56 -10.61 22.90
CA GLU A 143 -25.88 -9.93 24.01
C GLU A 143 -26.74 -8.77 24.54
N LEU A 144 -27.29 -7.95 23.64
CA LEU A 144 -28.10 -6.78 24.00
C LEU A 144 -29.60 -7.06 24.10
N LYS A 145 -30.02 -8.31 23.84
CA LYS A 145 -31.40 -8.79 23.97
C LYS A 145 -32.44 -7.94 23.23
N LYS A 146 -32.07 -7.39 22.07
CA LYS A 146 -33.00 -6.70 21.17
C LYS A 146 -33.82 -7.71 20.37
N SER A 147 -35.09 -7.41 20.17
CA SER A 147 -35.92 -8.20 19.28
C SER A 147 -35.52 -7.96 17.81
N PRO A 148 -35.63 -8.98 16.93
CA PRO A 148 -35.38 -8.80 15.50
C PRO A 148 -36.22 -7.67 14.88
N GLU A 149 -37.47 -7.50 15.35
CA GLU A 149 -38.38 -6.45 14.87
C GLU A 149 -37.86 -5.05 15.22
N GLU A 150 -37.34 -4.84 16.44
CA GLU A 150 -36.74 -3.57 16.84
C GLU A 150 -35.50 -3.23 16.01
N VAL A 151 -34.63 -4.22 15.75
CA VAL A 151 -33.44 -4.02 14.91
C VAL A 151 -33.85 -3.65 13.48
N PHE A 152 -34.85 -4.35 12.93
CA PHE A 152 -35.36 -4.05 11.60
C PHE A 152 -36.00 -2.65 11.51
N ASP A 153 -36.77 -2.25 12.52
CA ASP A 153 -37.38 -0.93 12.55
C ASP A 153 -36.34 0.19 12.67
N ALA A 154 -35.28 -0.02 13.44
CA ALA A 154 -34.15 0.90 13.51
C ALA A 154 -33.44 1.04 12.14
N LEU A 155 -33.20 -0.07 11.43
CA LEU A 155 -32.55 -0.05 10.11
C LEU A 155 -33.39 0.70 9.07
N LYS A 156 -34.72 0.60 9.09
CA LYS A 156 -35.60 1.36 8.17
C LYS A 156 -35.49 2.87 8.35
N ASN A 157 -35.18 3.32 9.57
CA ASN A 157 -35.11 4.74 9.92
C ASN A 157 -33.66 5.26 9.94
N GLN A 158 -32.65 4.41 9.76
CA GLN A 158 -31.25 4.80 9.73
C GLN A 158 -30.87 5.38 8.36
N THR A 159 -30.20 6.54 8.37
CA THR A 159 -29.63 7.15 7.17
C THR A 159 -28.15 7.44 7.39
N VAL A 160 -27.32 7.06 6.42
CA VAL A 160 -25.89 7.39 6.36
C VAL A 160 -25.67 8.24 5.12
N ASP A 161 -25.27 9.50 5.31
CA ASP A 161 -24.96 10.42 4.22
C ASP A 161 -23.45 10.65 4.13
N LEU A 162 -22.87 10.38 2.96
CA LEU A 162 -21.44 10.51 2.69
C LEU A 162 -21.21 11.73 1.80
N ILE A 163 -20.70 12.81 2.38
CA ILE A 163 -20.42 14.06 1.66
C ILE A 163 -19.01 14.01 1.10
N LEU A 164 -18.89 13.87 -0.22
CA LEU A 164 -17.60 13.88 -0.90
C LEU A 164 -17.04 15.32 -0.98
N THR A 165 -15.81 15.51 -0.51
CA THR A 165 -15.11 16.78 -0.57
C THR A 165 -14.00 16.75 -1.62
N ALA A 166 -13.59 17.92 -2.10
CA ALA A 166 -12.46 18.00 -3.02
C ALA A 166 -11.15 17.61 -2.29
N HIS A 167 -10.31 16.81 -2.94
CA HIS A 167 -9.00 16.49 -2.40
C HIS A 167 -8.06 17.70 -2.54
N PRO A 168 -7.36 18.14 -1.47
CA PRO A 168 -6.63 19.42 -1.45
C PRO A 168 -5.44 19.49 -2.42
N THR A 169 -4.85 18.35 -2.79
CA THR A 169 -3.58 18.30 -3.54
C THR A 169 -3.58 17.34 -4.73
N GLN A 170 -4.64 16.57 -4.95
CA GLN A 170 -4.64 15.48 -5.93
C GLN A 170 -6.00 15.33 -6.60
N SER A 171 -6.22 16.08 -7.68
CA SER A 171 -7.29 15.76 -8.63
C SER A 171 -6.83 14.60 -9.52
N VAL A 172 -7.09 13.37 -9.09
CA VAL A 172 -6.79 12.19 -9.92
C VAL A 172 -7.82 12.12 -11.06
N ARG A 173 -7.35 12.12 -12.31
CA ARG A 173 -8.23 11.96 -13.47
C ARG A 173 -8.85 10.57 -13.47
N ARG A 174 -10.13 10.45 -13.85
CA ARG A 174 -10.84 9.16 -13.99
C ARG A 174 -10.07 8.14 -14.84
N SER A 175 -9.39 8.58 -15.88
CA SER A 175 -8.57 7.70 -16.73
C SER A 175 -7.38 7.08 -15.99
N LEU A 176 -6.81 7.78 -15.01
CA LEU A 176 -5.75 7.24 -14.17
C LEU A 176 -6.31 6.22 -13.17
N LEU A 177 -7.46 6.51 -12.55
CA LEU A 177 -8.16 5.54 -11.69
C LEU A 177 -8.47 4.23 -12.42
N GLN A 178 -8.91 4.32 -13.69
CA GLN A 178 -9.14 3.13 -14.52
C GLN A 178 -7.87 2.33 -14.80
N LYS A 179 -6.71 2.99 -14.94
CA LYS A 179 -5.42 2.29 -15.09
C LYS A 179 -5.03 1.58 -13.80
N HIS A 180 -5.15 2.24 -12.65
CA HIS A 180 -4.89 1.61 -11.34
C HIS A 180 -5.81 0.42 -11.12
N GLY A 181 -7.11 0.55 -11.41
CA GLY A 181 -8.05 -0.58 -11.30
C GLY A 181 -7.66 -1.78 -12.17
N ARG A 182 -7.12 -1.57 -13.38
CA ARG A 182 -6.62 -2.68 -14.22
C ARG A 182 -5.38 -3.37 -13.65
N ILE A 183 -4.53 -2.63 -12.94
CA ILE A 183 -3.33 -3.17 -12.30
C ILE A 183 -3.71 -3.94 -11.03
N GLY A 184 -4.70 -3.45 -10.27
CA GLY A 184 -5.17 -4.08 -9.03
C GLY A 184 -6.09 -5.29 -9.20
N ILE A 185 -6.61 -5.55 -10.41
CA ILE A 185 -7.47 -6.72 -10.72
C ILE A 185 -6.63 -7.89 -11.30
N VAL A 186 -5.39 -8.07 -10.86
CA VAL A 186 -4.60 -9.28 -11.18
C VAL A 186 -4.66 -10.27 -10.04
#